data_AF-A0A2T1GG08-F1
#
_entry.id   AF-A0A2T1GG08-F1
#
_cell.length_a   1.000
_cell.length_b   1.000
_cell.length_c   1.000
_cell.angle_alpha   90.00
_cell.angle_beta   90.00
_cell.angle_gamma   90.00
#
_symmetry.space_group_name_H-M   'P 1'
#
loop_
_entity.id
_entity.type
_entity.pdbx_description
1 polymer ?
#
loop_
_entity_poly.entity_id
_entity_poly.type
_entity_poly.pdbx_seq_one_letter_code
_entity_poly.pdbx_strand_id
1 'polypeptide(L)'
;MNSEFQAKIDDRLKAYRSWAHGRSVTIGRLVQYSGVEFLGAIDIAQEKLEEQIFDLECEGFDVDWSEHNEKIYLRVWEYPGPEPSWDLVFEEKDLMDMQAIFHESDCMDEI
;
A
#
# COMPACT_ATOMS: atom_id res chain seq x y z
N MET A 1 -9.45 -1.89 -23.16
CA MET A 1 -8.71 -0.94 -22.30
C MET A 1 -8.81 0.44 -22.95
N ASN A 2 -9.23 1.48 -22.22
CA ASN A 2 -9.35 2.84 -22.77
C ASN A 2 -7.94 3.42 -22.97
N SER A 3 -7.68 4.10 -24.10
CA SER A 3 -6.39 4.71 -24.42
C SER A 3 -5.91 5.70 -23.34
N GLU A 4 -6.84 6.41 -22.70
CA GLU A 4 -6.56 7.35 -21.61
C GLU A 4 -6.04 6.62 -20.36
N PHE A 5 -6.64 5.47 -20.04
CA PHE A 5 -6.23 4.65 -18.91
C PHE A 5 -4.85 4.03 -19.12
N GLN A 6 -4.59 3.55 -20.34
CA GLN A 6 -3.27 3.03 -20.70
C GLN A 6 -2.17 4.10 -20.59
N ALA A 7 -2.47 5.33 -20.98
CA ALA A 7 -1.54 6.45 -20.84
C ALA A 7 -1.25 6.80 -19.37
N LYS A 8 -2.27 6.76 -18.51
CA LYS A 8 -2.10 6.95 -17.06
C LYS A 8 -1.18 5.89 -16.46
N ILE A 9 -1.39 4.61 -16.79
CA ILE A 9 -0.55 3.52 -16.27
C ILE A 9 0.88 3.64 -16.78
N ASP A 10 1.08 3.97 -18.07
CA ASP A 10 2.42 4.17 -18.63
C ASP A 10 3.17 5.32 -17.93
N ASP A 11 2.47 6.40 -17.58
CA ASP A 11 3.03 7.51 -16.80
C ASP A 11 3.41 7.07 -15.37
N ARG A 12 2.55 6.31 -14.68
CA ARG A 12 2.86 5.74 -13.36
C ARG A 12 4.07 4.82 -13.39
N LEU A 13 4.15 3.92 -14.38
CA LEU A 13 5.30 3.02 -14.53
C LEU A 13 6.59 3.79 -14.86
N LYS A 14 6.51 4.86 -15.68
CA LYS A 14 7.65 5.76 -15.92
C LYS A 14 8.09 6.49 -14.65
N ALA A 15 7.15 6.94 -13.83
CA ALA A 15 7.43 7.58 -12.55
C ALA A 15 8.14 6.59 -11.61
N TYR A 16 7.64 5.35 -11.53
CA TYR A 16 8.27 4.29 -10.75
C TYR A 16 9.68 3.98 -11.25
N ARG A 17 9.89 3.76 -12.56
CA ARG A 17 11.23 3.50 -13.13
C ARG A 17 12.21 4.63 -12.86
N SER A 18 11.76 5.88 -13.01
CA SER A 18 12.60 7.06 -12.76
C SER A 18 12.96 7.16 -11.28
N TRP A 19 12.02 6.85 -10.39
CA TRP A 19 12.27 6.75 -8.96
C TRP A 19 13.20 5.58 -8.64
N ALA A 20 12.96 4.36 -9.14
CA ALA A 20 13.80 3.20 -8.86
C ALA A 20 15.23 3.30 -9.43
N HIS A 21 15.45 4.20 -10.40
CA HIS A 21 16.73 4.36 -11.07
C HIS A 21 17.87 4.70 -10.07
N GLY A 22 18.96 3.92 -10.13
CA GLY A 22 20.14 4.12 -9.29
C GLY A 22 20.03 3.55 -7.87
N ARG A 23 18.91 2.93 -7.50
CA ARG A 23 18.75 2.22 -6.23
C ARG A 23 19.23 0.78 -6.34
N SER A 24 19.92 0.30 -5.31
CA SER A 24 20.51 -1.05 -5.23
C SER A 24 19.64 -2.08 -4.50
N VAL A 25 18.37 -1.73 -4.26
CA VAL A 25 17.41 -2.58 -3.56
C VAL A 25 16.97 -3.75 -4.44
N THR A 26 17.05 -4.97 -3.92
CA THR A 26 16.73 -6.21 -4.65
C THR A 26 15.40 -6.84 -4.24
N ILE A 27 14.78 -6.34 -3.16
CA ILE A 27 13.56 -6.91 -2.58
C ILE A 27 12.49 -5.82 -2.48
N GLY A 28 11.30 -6.16 -2.96
CA GLY A 28 10.08 -5.42 -2.79
C GLY A 28 9.19 -6.01 -1.70
N ARG A 29 8.33 -5.19 -1.09
CA ARG A 29 7.31 -5.62 -0.14
C ARG A 29 5.99 -4.95 -0.47
N LEU A 30 5.00 -5.73 -0.91
CA LEU A 30 3.65 -5.25 -1.17
C LEU A 30 2.87 -5.35 0.13
N VAL A 31 2.26 -4.24 0.53
CA VAL A 31 1.44 -4.12 1.75
C VAL A 31 0.05 -3.67 1.33
N GLN A 32 -0.95 -4.52 1.57
CA GLN A 32 -2.31 -4.30 1.09
C GLN A 32 -3.28 -3.98 2.21
N TYR A 33 -4.14 -3.01 1.94
CA TYR A 33 -5.20 -2.54 2.83
C TYR A 33 -6.55 -2.59 2.13
N SER A 34 -7.60 -2.89 2.91
CA SER A 34 -8.99 -2.71 2.51
C SER A 34 -9.72 -1.93 3.60
N GLY A 35 -10.20 -0.73 3.26
CA GLY A 35 -10.71 0.20 4.25
C GLY A 35 -9.64 0.55 5.30
N VAL A 36 -9.89 0.18 6.56
CA VAL A 36 -8.96 0.42 7.67
C VAL A 36 -8.14 -0.81 8.08
N GLU A 37 -8.42 -1.95 7.45
CA GLU A 37 -7.84 -3.23 7.81
C GLU A 37 -6.60 -3.52 6.96
N PHE A 38 -5.53 -3.96 7.62
CA PHE A 38 -4.35 -4.53 6.99
C PHE A 38 -4.67 -5.98 6.57
N LEU A 39 -4.66 -6.23 5.26
CA LEU A 39 -4.98 -7.56 4.72
C LEU A 39 -3.77 -8.48 4.70
N GLY A 40 -2.56 -7.92 4.56
CA GLY A 40 -1.33 -8.70 4.53
C GLY A 40 -0.21 -8.02 3.76
N ALA A 41 0.98 -8.60 3.92
CA ALA A 41 2.17 -8.19 3.19
C ALA A 41 2.88 -9.39 2.58
N ILE A 42 3.39 -9.22 1.36
CA ILE A 42 4.16 -10.24 0.66
C ILE A 42 5.47 -9.66 0.12
N ASP A 43 6.52 -10.46 0.16
CA ASP A 43 7.78 -10.11 -0.49
C ASP A 43 7.69 -10.38 -2.00
N ILE A 44 8.20 -9.44 -2.79
CA ILE A 44 8.15 -9.45 -4.25
C ILE A 44 9.56 -9.24 -4.78
N ALA A 45 9.96 -10.03 -5.77
CA ALA A 45 11.24 -9.81 -6.45
C ALA A 45 11.23 -8.44 -7.15
N GLN A 46 12.36 -7.73 -7.15
CA GLN A 46 12.46 -6.41 -7.75
C GLN A 46 11.98 -6.37 -9.22
N GLU A 47 12.28 -7.41 -10.00
CA GLU A 47 11.87 -7.54 -11.40
C GLU A 47 10.36 -7.68 -11.59
N LYS A 48 9.62 -8.04 -10.53
CA LYS A 48 8.17 -8.19 -10.52
C LYS A 48 7.44 -6.95 -10.01
N LEU A 49 8.12 -5.97 -9.44
CA LEU A 49 7.49 -4.76 -8.89
C LEU A 49 6.70 -3.97 -9.94
N GLU A 50 7.24 -3.83 -11.15
CA GLU A 50 6.53 -3.12 -12.23
C GLU A 50 5.27 -3.85 -12.69
N GLU A 51 5.34 -5.19 -12.79
CA GLU A 51 4.18 -6.04 -13.13
C GLU A 51 3.09 -5.88 -12.07
N GLN A 52 3.46 -5.87 -10.80
CA GLN A 52 2.53 -5.71 -9.69
C GLN A 52 1.88 -4.33 -9.64
N ILE A 53 2.64 -3.25 -9.88
CA ILE A 53 2.06 -1.90 -10.00
C ILE A 53 1.04 -1.86 -11.14
N PHE A 54 1.37 -2.45 -12.29
CA PHE A 54 0.47 -2.51 -13.44
C PHE A 54 -0.82 -3.28 -13.13
N ASP A 55 -0.71 -4.49 -12.58
CA ASP A 55 -1.86 -5.35 -12.29
C ASP A 55 -2.79 -4.69 -11.26
N LEU A 56 -2.24 -4.15 -10.17
CA LEU A 56 -3.02 -3.50 -9.12
C LEU A 56 -3.76 -2.25 -9.60
N GLU A 57 -3.10 -1.39 -10.38
CA GLU A 57 -3.77 -0.21 -10.96
C GLU A 57 -4.85 -0.64 -11.97
N CYS A 58 -4.66 -1.77 -12.69
CA CYS A 58 -5.68 -2.35 -13.57
C CYS A 58 -6.89 -2.91 -12.80
N GLU A 59 -6.65 -3.48 -11.62
CA GLU A 59 -7.68 -3.96 -10.70
C GLU A 59 -8.44 -2.81 -10.02
N GLY A 60 -7.91 -1.59 -10.11
CA GLY A 60 -8.53 -0.37 -9.57
C GLY A 60 -8.05 0.01 -8.18
N PHE A 61 -6.96 -0.58 -7.70
CA PHE A 61 -6.29 -0.15 -6.48
C PHE A 61 -5.46 1.11 -6.72
N ASP A 62 -5.39 1.95 -5.71
CA ASP A 62 -4.36 2.97 -5.64
C ASP A 62 -3.07 2.33 -5.10
N VAL A 63 -1.96 2.65 -5.76
CA VAL A 63 -0.64 2.12 -5.43
C VAL A 63 0.30 3.29 -5.26
N ASP A 64 1.13 3.27 -4.23
CA ASP A 64 2.26 4.19 -4.09
C ASP A 64 3.50 3.44 -3.58
N TRP A 65 4.68 4.07 -3.65
CA TRP A 65 5.93 3.39 -3.36
C TRP A 65 6.91 4.24 -2.57
N SER A 66 7.63 3.59 -1.66
CA SER A 66 8.68 4.20 -0.86
C SER A 66 9.79 3.20 -0.56
N GLU A 67 10.90 3.69 -0.04
CA GLU A 67 12.04 2.87 0.35
C GLU A 67 12.23 2.93 1.86
N HIS A 68 12.35 1.77 2.49
CA HIS A 68 12.63 1.65 3.92
C HIS A 68 13.46 0.39 4.19
N ASN A 69 14.49 0.49 5.04
CA ASN A 69 15.38 -0.62 5.40
C ASN A 69 15.87 -1.45 4.20
N GLU A 70 16.34 -0.78 3.15
CA GLU A 70 16.85 -1.42 1.92
C GLU A 70 15.82 -2.28 1.18
N LYS A 71 14.52 -1.97 1.36
CA LYS A 71 13.39 -2.59 0.64
C LYS A 71 12.51 -1.53 -0.02
N ILE A 72 11.95 -1.86 -1.16
CA ILE A 72 10.93 -1.05 -1.83
C ILE A 72 9.57 -1.50 -1.33
N TYR A 73 8.84 -0.64 -0.63
CA TYR A 73 7.48 -0.91 -0.21
C TYR A 73 6.51 -0.43 -1.27
N LEU A 74 5.57 -1.28 -1.66
CA LEU A 74 4.36 -0.90 -2.41
C LEU A 74 3.22 -0.82 -1.41
N ARG A 75 2.69 0.38 -1.22
CA ARG A 75 1.47 0.62 -0.43
C ARG A 75 0.28 0.52 -1.36
N VAL A 76 -0.66 -0.37 -1.06
CA VAL A 76 -1.84 -0.67 -1.89
C VAL A 76 -3.11 -0.46 -1.07
N TRP A 77 -4.04 0.34 -1.57
CA TRP A 77 -5.33 0.58 -0.92
C TRP A 77 -6.45 0.80 -1.94
N GLU A 78 -7.70 0.69 -1.51
CA GLU A 78 -8.88 0.90 -2.35
C GLU A 78 -9.40 2.34 -2.23
N TYR A 79 -9.86 2.94 -3.32
CA TYR A 79 -10.72 4.12 -3.30
C TYR A 79 -12.20 3.72 -3.46
N PRO A 80 -13.14 4.27 -2.66
CA PRO A 80 -12.94 5.27 -1.60
C PRO A 80 -12.54 4.61 -0.26
N GLY A 81 -11.30 4.82 0.16
CA GLY A 81 -10.75 4.32 1.42
C GLY A 81 -9.64 5.24 1.94
N PRO A 82 -9.33 5.20 3.25
CA PRO A 82 -8.27 6.02 3.82
C PRO A 82 -6.90 5.58 3.31
N GLU A 83 -6.10 6.54 2.86
CA GLU A 83 -4.71 6.29 2.47
C GLU A 83 -3.87 5.92 3.71
N PRO A 84 -3.22 4.74 3.74
CA PRO A 84 -2.34 4.34 4.85
C PRO A 84 -1.14 5.27 5.01
N SER A 85 -0.81 5.74 6.22
CA SER A 85 0.45 6.45 6.44
C SER A 85 1.65 5.50 6.29
N TRP A 86 2.79 6.00 5.80
CA TRP A 86 3.99 5.18 5.61
C TRP A 86 4.51 4.51 6.89
N ASP A 87 4.39 5.16 8.06
CA ASP A 87 4.76 4.54 9.34
C ASP A 87 3.99 3.22 9.58
N LEU A 88 2.68 3.22 9.38
CA LEU A 88 1.83 2.02 9.51
C LEU A 88 2.14 0.96 8.46
N VAL A 89 2.49 1.38 7.24
CA VAL A 89 2.89 0.46 6.16
C VAL A 89 4.19 -0.26 6.49
N PHE A 90 5.18 0.46 7.03
CA PHE A 90 6.45 -0.12 7.43
C PHE A 90 6.32 -1.04 8.66
N GLU A 91 5.36 -0.74 9.54
CA GLU A 91 5.03 -1.56 10.71
C GLU A 91 4.04 -2.69 10.42
N GLU A 92 3.43 -2.74 9.22
CA GLU A 92 2.43 -3.75 8.82
C GLU A 92 1.23 -3.80 9.79
N LYS A 93 0.68 -2.63 10.13
CA LYS A 93 -0.41 -2.47 11.08
C LYS A 93 -1.68 -1.95 10.42
N ASP A 94 -2.82 -2.26 11.04
CA ASP A 94 -4.13 -1.67 10.74
C ASP A 94 -4.11 -0.15 10.89
N LEU A 95 -5.02 0.53 10.18
CA LEU A 95 -5.22 1.98 10.29
C LEU A 95 -6.01 2.38 11.53
N MET A 96 -6.85 1.47 12.03
CA MET A 96 -7.52 1.63 13.31
C MET A 96 -6.79 0.85 14.39
N ASP A 97 -6.48 1.53 15.48
CA ASP A 97 -6.04 0.88 16.71
C ASP A 97 -7.26 0.14 17.31
N MET A 98 -7.41 -1.15 17.03
CA MET A 98 -8.51 -1.95 17.56
C MET A 98 -8.56 -1.94 19.10
N GLN A 99 -7.51 -1.51 19.81
CA GLN A 99 -7.55 -1.37 21.27
C GLN A 99 -8.30 -0.11 21.76
N ALA A 100 -8.48 0.91 20.91
CA ALA A 100 -9.21 2.12 21.30
C ALA A 100 -10.74 1.94 21.29
N ILE A 101 -11.27 1.00 20.50
CA ILE A 101 -12.72 0.84 20.30
C ILE A 101 -13.37 -0.01 21.42
N PHE A 102 -12.60 -0.83 22.14
CA PHE A 102 -13.14 -1.68 23.20
C PHE A 102 -13.11 -1.06 24.62
N HIS A 103 -12.58 0.16 24.80
CA HIS A 103 -12.46 0.76 26.15
C HIS A 103 -13.59 1.74 26.55
N GLU A 104 -14.56 2.01 25.66
CA GLU A 104 -15.70 2.91 25.97
C GLU A 104 -17.03 2.16 26.26
N SER A 105 -17.00 0.86 26.56
CA SER A 105 -18.22 0.10 26.93
C SER A 105 -18.24 -0.43 28.37
N ASP A 106 -17.28 -0.07 29.23
CA ASP A 106 -17.27 -0.48 30.66
C ASP A 106 -17.55 0.68 31.63
N CYS A 107 -18.37 1.66 31.22
CA CYS A 107 -18.90 2.68 32.13
C CYS A 107 -20.39 2.90 31.86
N MET A 108 -21.20 1.91 32.21
CA MET A 108 -22.62 2.14 32.52
C MET A 108 -22.90 1.69 33.95
N ASP A 109 -23.03 2.70 34.81
CA ASP A 109 -23.86 2.81 36.01
C ASP A 109 -24.26 1.53 36.77
N GLU A 110 -23.67 1.32 37.94
CA GLU A 110 -24.42 0.82 39.10
C GLU A 110 -24.80 2.02 39.99
N ILE A 111 -26.11 2.33 40.02
CA ILE A 111 -26.78 3.21 40.99
C ILE A 111 -27.19 2.39 42.21
#